data_AF-A0AAW0Q8A4-F1
#
_entry.id   AF-A0AAW0Q8A4-F1
#
_cell.length_a   1.000
_cell.length_b   1.000
_cell.length_c   1.000
_cell.angle_alpha   90.00
_cell.angle_beta   90.00
_cell.angle_gamma   90.00
#
_symmetry.space_group_name_H-M   'P 1'
#
loop_
_entity.id
_entity.type
_entity.pdbx_description
1 polymer ?
#
loop_
_entity_poly.entity_id
_entity_poly.type
_entity_poly.pdbx_seq_one_letter_code
_entity_poly.pdbx_strand_id
1 'polypeptide(L)' 'MASSNDTPRIVELAAQISVSVNEMQKRLSDQGMPSPTFGEDSPQSFPIDLHSLRFQILDATAELNEVLSSRRSGA' A
#
# COMPACT_ATOMS: atom_id res chain seq x y z
N MET A 1 7.24 -2.54 31.78
CA MET A 1 8.24 -2.03 30.82
C MET A 1 7.50 -1.82 29.51
N ALA A 2 7.16 -0.58 29.16
CA ALA A 2 6.50 -0.27 27.91
C ALA A 2 7.60 0.03 26.88
N SER A 3 7.74 -0.85 25.89
CA SER A 3 8.63 -0.56 24.76
C SER A 3 7.93 0.48 23.90
N SER A 4 8.30 1.74 24.08
CA SER A 4 7.87 2.88 23.25
C SER A 4 8.41 2.72 21.83
N ASN A 5 7.77 1.90 21.01
CA ASN A 5 7.82 2.11 19.57
C ASN A 5 6.85 3.27 19.26
N ASP A 6 7.31 4.50 19.51
CA ASP A 6 6.60 5.75 19.25
C ASP A 6 6.64 6.12 17.76
N THR A 7 6.57 5.12 16.87
CA THR A 7 6.56 5.40 15.42
C THR A 7 5.18 5.97 15.08
N PRO A 8 5.10 7.19 14.52
CA PRO A 8 3.80 7.76 14.17
C PRO A 8 3.07 6.85 13.19
N ARG A 9 1.76 6.66 13.36
CA ARG A 9 0.97 5.77 12.51
C ARG A 9 1.13 6.04 11.00
N ILE A 10 1.27 7.32 10.63
CA ILE A 10 1.56 7.75 9.25
C ILE A 10 2.87 7.14 8.72
N VAL A 11 3.91 7.10 9.56
CA VAL A 11 5.22 6.53 9.21
C VAL A 11 5.11 5.02 9.05
N GLU A 12 4.38 4.34 9.95
CA GLU A 12 4.13 2.90 9.84
C GLU A 12 3.39 2.54 8.54
N LEU A 13 2.31 3.27 8.24
CA LEU A 13 1.51 3.05 7.04
C LEU A 13 2.29 3.34 5.76
N ALA A 14 3.07 4.42 5.73
CA ALA A 14 3.93 4.74 4.58
C ALA A 14 4.99 3.65 4.35
N ALA A 15 5.59 3.12 5.42
CA ALA A 15 6.53 2.01 5.33
C ALA A 15 5.85 0.74 4.81
N GLN A 16 4.66 0.39 5.33
CA GLN A 16 3.89 -0.76 4.87
C GLN A 16 3.51 -0.66 3.39
N ILE A 17 3.03 0.50 2.94
CA ILE A 17 2.72 0.76 1.53
C ILE A 17 3.98 0.59 0.68
N SER A 18 5.09 1.20 1.07
CA SER A 18 6.35 1.13 0.32
C SER A 18 6.86 -0.31 0.18
N VAL A 19 6.86 -1.09 1.27
CA VAL A 19 7.26 -2.50 1.25
C VAL A 19 6.35 -3.32 0.35
N SER A 20 5.02 -3.15 0.47
CA SER A 20 4.04 -3.93 -0.29
C SER A 20 4.08 -3.61 -1.79
N VAL A 21 4.24 -2.33 -2.15
CA VAL A 21 4.38 -1.88 -3.54
C VAL A 21 5.68 -2.41 -4.15
N ASN A 22 6.80 -2.36 -3.42
CA ASN A 22 8.08 -2.89 -3.92
C ASN A 22 8.01 -4.40 -4.18
N GLU A 23 7.38 -5.17 -3.29
CA GLU A 23 7.19 -6.60 -3.48
C GLU A 23 6.25 -6.90 -4.67
N MET A 24 5.17 -6.14 -4.83
CA MET A 24 4.28 -6.26 -6.00
C MET A 24 5.03 -5.96 -7.30
N GLN A 25 5.80 -4.88 -7.34
CA GLN A 25 6.59 -4.50 -8.51
C GLN A 25 7.61 -5.57 -8.88
N LYS A 26 8.28 -6.14 -7.88
CA LYS A 26 9.23 -7.23 -8.08
C LYS A 26 8.56 -8.43 -8.76
N ARG A 27 7.42 -8.89 -8.22
CA ARG A 27 6.71 -10.05 -8.78
C ARG A 27 6.16 -9.80 -10.17
N LEU A 28 5.65 -8.60 -10.45
CA LEU A 28 5.23 -8.21 -11.81
C LEU A 28 6.43 -8.27 -12.77
N SER A 29 7.57 -7.74 -12.35
CA SER A 29 8.80 -7.73 -13.15
C SER A 29 9.32 -9.16 -13.41
N ASP A 30 9.30 -10.02 -12.39
CA ASP A 30 9.69 -11.44 -12.49
C ASP A 30 8.78 -12.22 -13.46
N GLN A 31 7.53 -11.79 -13.62
CA GLN A 31 6.55 -12.36 -14.56
C GLN A 31 6.55 -11.68 -15.94
N GLY A 32 7.42 -10.67 -16.16
CA GLY A 32 7.44 -9.89 -17.40
C GLY A 32 6.19 -9.04 -17.63
N MET A 33 5.44 -8.73 -16.56
CA MET A 33 4.23 -7.91 -16.63
C MET A 33 4.57 -6.43 -16.46
N PRO A 34 3.86 -5.54 -17.19
CA PRO A 34 4.02 -4.09 -17.00
C PRO A 34 3.51 -3.66 -15.61
N SER A 35 4.10 -2.57 -15.12
CA SER A 35 3.61 -1.91 -13.90
C SER A 35 2.20 -1.34 -14.11
N PRO A 36 1.33 -1.32 -13.08
CA PRO A 36 0.05 -0.66 -13.14
C PRO A 36 0.19 0.84 -13.36
N THR A 37 -0.49 1.35 -14.37
CA THR A 37 -0.59 2.79 -14.69
C THR A 37 -2.02 3.17 -15.05
N PHE A 38 -2.27 4.46 -15.30
CA PHE A 38 -3.54 4.94 -15.88
C PHE A 38 -3.56 4.89 -17.42
N GLY A 39 -2.47 4.44 -18.07
CA GLY A 39 -2.36 4.33 -19.52
C GLY A 39 -2.89 3.02 -20.09
N GLU A 40 -2.93 2.93 -21.42
CA GLU A 40 -3.43 1.75 -22.14
C GLU A 40 -2.53 0.51 -21.96
N ASP A 41 -1.23 0.72 -21.67
CA ASP A 41 -0.25 -0.34 -21.40
C ASP A 41 -0.36 -0.96 -20.00
N SER A 42 -1.33 -0.51 -19.20
CA SER A 42 -1.56 -1.03 -17.85
C SER A 42 -2.08 -2.47 -17.88
N PRO A 43 -1.62 -3.37 -16.98
CA PRO A 43 -2.18 -4.70 -16.87
C PRO A 43 -3.69 -4.63 -16.56
N GLN A 44 -4.50 -5.27 -17.40
CA GLN A 44 -5.97 -5.29 -17.23
C GLN A 44 -6.41 -6.10 -16.00
N SER A 45 -5.57 -7.03 -15.54
CA SER A 45 -5.83 -7.86 -14.38
C SER A 45 -4.54 -8.17 -13.63
N PHE A 46 -4.67 -8.42 -12.33
CA PHE A 46 -3.56 -8.87 -11.49
C PHE A 46 -3.58 -10.40 -11.40
N PRO A 47 -2.40 -11.04 -11.46
CA PRO A 47 -2.24 -12.44 -11.07
C PRO A 47 -2.76 -12.71 -9.66
N ILE A 48 -3.28 -13.93 -9.45
CA ILE A 48 -3.91 -14.33 -8.18
C ILE A 48 -2.93 -14.28 -7.00
N ASP A 49 -1.65 -14.55 -7.25
CA ASP A 49 -0.56 -14.49 -6.27
C ASP A 49 -0.22 -13.06 -5.81
N LEU A 50 -0.78 -12.03 -6.47
CA LEU A 50 -0.67 -10.62 -6.07
C LEU A 50 -1.90 -10.10 -5.34
N HIS A 51 -2.98 -10.86 -5.24
CA HIS A 51 -4.23 -10.40 -4.61
C HIS A 51 -4.00 -9.96 -3.17
N SER A 52 -3.26 -10.74 -2.38
CA SER A 52 -2.95 -10.40 -0.98
C SER A 52 -2.16 -9.09 -0.86
N LEU A 53 -1.17 -8.86 -1.74
CA LEU A 53 -0.40 -7.62 -1.77
C LEU A 53 -1.28 -6.43 -2.17
N ARG A 54 -2.17 -6.64 -3.15
CA ARG A 54 -3.12 -5.62 -3.60
C ARG A 54 -4.07 -5.21 -2.47
N PHE A 55 -4.65 -6.17 -1.74
CA PHE A 55 -5.49 -5.86 -0.58
C PHE A 55 -4.71 -5.11 0.49
N GLN A 56 -3.50 -5.57 0.82
CA GLN A 56 -2.64 -4.90 1.81
C GLN A 56 -2.32 -3.45 1.44
N ILE A 57 -2.04 -3.16 0.16
CA ILE A 57 -1.79 -1.81 -0.33
C ILE A 57 -3.06 -0.96 -0.21
N LEU A 58 -4.21 -1.48 -0.64
CA LEU A 58 -5.48 -0.76 -0.60
C LEU A 58 -5.91 -0.44 0.83
N ASP A 59 -5.83 -1.41 1.74
CA ASP A 59 -6.19 -1.22 3.14
C ASP A 59 -5.29 -0.19 3.82
N ALA A 60 -3.96 -0.31 3.65
CA ALA A 60 -3.01 0.65 4.25
C ALA A 60 -3.16 2.06 3.65
N THR A 61 -3.47 2.17 2.36
CA THR A 61 -3.71 3.46 1.70
C THR A 61 -5.04 4.08 2.17
N ALA A 62 -6.09 3.28 2.34
CA ALA A 62 -7.36 3.74 2.89
C ALA A 62 -7.18 4.27 4.31
N GLU A 63 -6.49 3.53 5.17
CA GLU A 63 -6.20 3.95 6.54
C GLU A 63 -5.32 5.23 6.56
N LEU A 64 -4.30 5.31 5.72
CA LEU A 64 -3.47 6.51 5.63
C LEU A 64 -4.30 7.72 5.18
N ASN A 65 -5.18 7.54 4.20
CA ASN A 65 -6.09 8.57 3.75
C ASN A 65 -7.05 9.02 4.87
N GLU A 66 -7.57 8.09 5.66
CA GLU A 66 -8.39 8.39 6.83
C GLU A 66 -7.60 9.18 7.88
N VAL A 67 -6.37 8.79 8.20
CA VAL A 67 -5.51 9.50 9.17
C VAL A 67 -5.23 10.93 8.71
N LEU A 68 -5.01 11.16 7.42
CA LEU A 68 -4.70 12.48 6.86
C LEU A 68 -5.93 13.36 6.67
N SER A 69 -7.08 12.75 6.38
CA SER A 69 -8.33 13.46 6.08
C SER A 69 -9.22 13.64 7.31
N SER A 70 -9.06 12.80 8.34
CA SER A 70 -9.83 12.90 9.57
C SER A 70 -9.40 14.12 10.37
N ARG A 71 -10.09 15.23 10.11
CA ARG A 71 -10.15 16.34 11.06
C ARG A 71 -10.80 15.78 12.32
N ARG A 72 -10.03 15.60 13.40
CA ARG A 72 -10.56 15.24 14.72
C ARG A 72 -11.77 16.15 15.00
N SER A 73 -12.98 15.61 14.93
CA SER A 73 -14.20 16.33 15.30
C SER A 73 -14.19 16.47 16.82
N GLY A 74 -13.47 17.47 17.30
CA GLY A 74 -13.49 17.93 18.67
C GLY A 74 -14.13 19.31 18.71
N ALA A 75 -15.46 19.33 18.84
CA ALA A 75 -16.26 20.41 19.38
C ALA A 75 -17.52 19.80 19.98
#